data_AF-A0A7V4WLA4-F1
#
_entry.id   AF-A0A7V4WLA4-F1
#
_cell.length_a   1.000
_cell.length_b   1.000
_cell.length_c   1.000
_cell.angle_alpha   90.00
_cell.angle_beta   90.00
_cell.angle_gamma   90.00
#
_symmetry.space_group_name_H-M   'P 1'
#
loop_
_entity.id
_entity.type
_entity.pdbx_description
1 polymer ?
#
loop_
_entity_poly.entity_id
_entity_poly.type
_entity_poly.pdbx_seq_one_letter_code
_entity_poly.pdbx_strand_id
1 'polypeptide(L)'
;MRRVRNMEEKTLEHLDPGAVRVAAADFWGKRILQVKETIIPYQWEALNDRVPGAPKSHAVENFRIAAGLASGEFYGWVFQDSDVAKWLEA
;
A
#
# COMPACT_ATOMS: atom_id res chain seq x y z
N MET A 1 55.49 12.87 16.41
CA MET A 1 54.11 13.24 16.78
C MET A 1 53.30 13.40 15.50
N ARG A 2 52.46 12.43 15.12
CA ARG A 2 51.52 12.54 14.00
C ARG A 2 50.14 12.13 14.52
N ARG A 3 49.22 13.09 14.61
CA ARG A 3 47.78 12.80 14.82
C ARG A 3 47.30 12.06 13.58
N VAL A 4 46.86 10.82 13.75
CA VAL A 4 46.06 10.12 12.74
C VAL A 4 44.65 10.73 12.81
N ARG A 5 44.16 11.18 11.66
CA ARG A 5 42.89 11.89 11.48
C ARG A 5 41.72 11.08 12.06
N ASN A 6 40.87 11.73 12.85
CA ASN A 6 39.52 11.24 13.14
C ASN A 6 38.82 11.06 11.78
N MET A 7 38.46 9.83 11.43
CA MET A 7 37.45 9.60 10.40
C MET A 7 36.11 9.86 11.06
N GLU A 8 35.36 10.86 10.59
CA GLU A 8 33.96 11.01 10.97
C GLU A 8 33.22 9.71 10.61
N GLU A 9 32.53 9.13 11.59
CA GLU A 9 31.59 8.04 11.34
C GLU A 9 30.53 8.55 10.36
N LYS A 10 30.61 8.07 9.11
CA LYS A 10 29.56 8.32 8.12
C LYS A 10 28.41 7.36 8.38
N THR A 11 27.37 7.84 9.05
CA THR A 11 26.07 7.17 9.10
C THR A 11 25.31 7.44 7.80
N LEU A 12 24.71 6.39 7.23
CA LEU A 12 23.77 6.54 6.12
C LEU A 12 22.45 7.07 6.67
N GLU A 13 21.88 8.05 5.99
CA GLU A 13 20.57 8.62 6.31
C GLU A 13 19.53 8.14 5.30
N HIS A 14 18.30 7.93 5.77
CA HIS A 14 17.16 7.63 4.91
C HIS A 14 16.83 8.86 4.06
N LEU A 15 16.71 8.66 2.75
CA LEU A 15 16.19 9.67 1.84
C LEU A 15 14.68 9.49 1.70
N ASP A 16 13.92 10.54 2.01
CA ASP A 16 12.47 10.58 1.84
C ASP A 16 12.11 10.26 0.36
N PRO A 17 11.25 9.27 0.09
CA PRO A 17 10.81 8.94 -1.26
C PRO A 17 10.23 10.15 -2.04
N GLY A 18 9.57 11.07 -1.35
CA GLY A 18 9.02 12.32 -1.90
C GLY A 18 10.09 13.31 -2.38
N ALA A 19 11.33 13.17 -1.92
CA ALA A 19 12.48 13.93 -2.43
C ALA A 19 13.05 13.37 -3.75
N VAL A 20 12.57 12.20 -4.20
CA VAL A 20 13.06 11.52 -5.41
C VAL A 20 12.02 11.62 -6.53
N ARG A 21 12.50 11.70 -7.77
CA ARG A 21 11.67 11.57 -8.96
C ARG A 21 12.20 10.40 -9.80
N VAL A 22 11.34 9.42 -10.03
CA VAL A 22 11.63 8.30 -10.91
C VAL A 22 11.13 8.65 -12.31
N ALA A 23 11.99 8.56 -13.32
CA ALA A 23 11.59 8.84 -14.69
C ALA A 23 10.53 7.83 -15.17
N ALA A 24 9.40 8.35 -15.66
CA ALA A 24 8.23 7.55 -16.01
C ALA A 24 8.50 6.49 -17.10
N ALA A 25 9.40 6.79 -18.05
CA ALA A 25 9.73 5.90 -19.17
C ALA A 25 10.63 4.72 -18.79
N ASP A 26 11.29 4.79 -17.63
CA ASP A 26 12.25 3.79 -17.19
C ASP A 26 11.57 2.59 -16.54
N PHE A 27 12.38 1.56 -16.26
CA PHE A 27 11.93 0.28 -15.73
C PHE A 27 11.05 0.40 -14.48
N TRP A 28 11.42 1.25 -13.51
CA TRP A 28 10.65 1.46 -12.27
C TRP A 28 9.50 2.45 -12.46
N GLY A 29 9.65 3.47 -13.31
CA GLY A 29 8.58 4.40 -13.62
C GLY A 29 7.35 3.70 -14.21
N LYS A 30 7.57 2.78 -15.16
CA LYS A 30 6.51 1.94 -15.74
C LYS A 30 5.77 1.09 -14.70
N ARG A 31 6.48 0.57 -13.70
CA ARG A 31 5.88 -0.23 -12.62
C ARG A 31 5.05 0.62 -11.67
N ILE A 32 5.56 1.79 -11.28
CA ILE A 32 4.81 2.74 -10.45
C ILE A 32 3.53 3.17 -11.15
N LEU A 33 3.59 3.46 -12.46
CA LEU A 33 2.40 3.78 -13.25
C LEU A 33 1.42 2.62 -13.32
N GLN A 34 1.89 1.39 -13.53
CA GLN A 34 1.01 0.21 -13.51
C GLN A 34 0.33 0.01 -12.15
N VAL A 35 1.06 0.23 -11.04
CA VAL A 35 0.48 0.18 -9.70
C VAL A 35 -0.63 1.23 -9.56
N LYS A 36 -0.31 2.48 -9.87
CA LYS A 36 -1.21 3.62 -9.73
C LYS A 36 -2.45 3.54 -10.62
N GLU A 37 -2.27 3.19 -11.89
CA GLU A 37 -3.32 3.30 -12.91
C GLU A 37 -4.14 2.03 -13.07
N THR A 38 -3.64 0.88 -12.62
CA THR A 38 -4.31 -0.41 -12.82
C THR A 38 -4.51 -1.16 -11.51
N ILE A 39 -3.45 -1.38 -10.73
CA ILE A 39 -3.51 -2.30 -9.57
C ILE A 39 -4.33 -1.69 -8.43
N ILE A 40 -4.04 -0.45 -8.03
CA ILE A 40 -4.76 0.23 -6.93
C ILE A 40 -6.26 0.39 -7.25
N PRO A 41 -6.68 0.83 -8.46
CA PRO A 41 -8.09 0.83 -8.84
C PRO A 41 -8.74 -0.56 -8.81
N TYR A 42 -8.08 -1.58 -9.35
CA TYR A 42 -8.63 -2.94 -9.32
C TYR A 42 -8.78 -3.47 -7.89
N GLN A 43 -7.80 -3.23 -7.02
CA GLN A 43 -7.86 -3.61 -5.61
C GLN A 43 -9.03 -2.94 -4.90
N TRP A 44 -9.31 -1.65 -5.18
CA TRP A 44 -10.48 -0.97 -4.64
C TRP A 44 -11.78 -1.68 -5.03
N GLU A 45 -11.92 -2.06 -6.29
CA GLU A 45 -13.09 -2.83 -6.75
C GLU A 45 -13.18 -4.19 -6.05
N ALA A 46 -12.05 -4.88 -5.86
CA ALA A 46 -12.02 -6.18 -5.18
C ALA A 46 -12.37 -6.08 -3.69
N LEU A 47 -11.83 -5.09 -2.97
CA LEU A 47 -12.12 -4.84 -1.54
C LEU A 47 -13.60 -4.49 -1.27
N ASN A 48 -14.28 -4.01 -2.31
CA ASN A 48 -15.71 -3.69 -2.30
C ASN A 48 -16.58 -4.78 -2.96
N ASP A 49 -16.03 -5.95 -3.26
CA ASP A 49 -16.75 -7.07 -3.88
C ASP A 49 -17.38 -6.76 -5.26
N ARG A 50 -16.80 -5.83 -6.03
CA ARG A 50 -17.32 -5.38 -7.33
C ARG A 50 -16.65 -6.03 -8.56
N VAL A 51 -15.72 -6.96 -8.35
CA VAL A 51 -15.03 -7.68 -9.45
C VAL A 51 -15.79 -8.97 -9.79
N PRO A 52 -16.40 -9.10 -10.99
CA PRO A 52 -17.13 -10.30 -11.37
C PRO A 52 -16.24 -11.55 -11.40
N GLY A 53 -16.72 -12.63 -10.77
CA GLY A 53 -16.02 -13.92 -10.74
C GLY A 53 -14.83 -13.99 -9.78
N ALA A 54 -14.47 -12.89 -9.10
CA ALA A 54 -13.49 -12.93 -8.03
C ALA A 54 -14.13 -13.48 -6.74
N PRO A 55 -13.36 -14.20 -5.89
CA PRO A 55 -13.78 -14.49 -4.54
C PRO A 55 -14.12 -13.22 -3.77
N LYS A 56 -15.13 -13.30 -2.90
CA LYS A 56 -15.57 -12.20 -2.05
C LYS A 56 -14.44 -11.80 -1.09
N SER A 57 -14.17 -10.50 -0.99
CA SER A 57 -13.29 -9.89 0.02
C SER A 57 -14.06 -9.54 1.29
N HIS A 58 -15.17 -8.80 1.16
CA HIS A 58 -15.96 -8.25 2.27
C HIS A 58 -15.21 -7.27 3.18
N ALA A 59 -14.00 -6.84 2.82
CA ALA A 59 -13.17 -6.03 3.70
C ALA A 59 -13.84 -4.68 4.04
N VAL A 60 -14.36 -3.96 3.05
CA VAL A 60 -15.07 -2.68 3.29
C VAL A 60 -16.42 -2.92 3.96
N GLU A 61 -17.14 -3.98 3.59
CA GLU A 61 -18.46 -4.29 4.16
C GLU A 61 -18.36 -4.65 5.65
N ASN A 62 -17.30 -5.36 6.08
CA ASN A 62 -17.03 -5.62 7.50
C ASN A 62 -16.98 -4.31 8.32
N PHE A 63 -16.32 -3.27 7.80
CA PHE A 63 -16.30 -1.95 8.44
C PHE A 63 -17.68 -1.29 8.46
N ARG A 64 -18.48 -1.42 7.39
CA ARG A 64 -19.85 -0.88 7.35
C ARG A 64 -20.75 -1.55 8.39
N ILE A 65 -20.65 -2.86 8.54
CA ILE A 65 -21.36 -3.64 9.57
C ILE A 65 -20.92 -3.18 10.96
N ALA A 66 -19.62 -3.11 11.21
CA ALA A 66 -19.07 -2.67 12.51
C ALA A 66 -19.48 -1.22 12.86
N ALA A 67 -19.61 -0.35 11.86
CA ALA A 67 -20.07 1.03 12.01
C ALA A 67 -21.60 1.17 12.16
N GLY A 68 -22.37 0.08 12.07
CA GLY A 68 -23.83 0.12 12.09
C GLY A 68 -24.46 0.73 10.82
N LEU A 69 -23.71 0.82 9.73
CA LEU A 69 -24.15 1.35 8.43
C LEU A 69 -24.68 0.25 7.50
N ALA A 70 -24.51 -1.01 7.87
CA ALA A 70 -25.02 -2.18 7.17
C ALA A 70 -25.35 -3.31 8.17
N SER A 71 -26.19 -4.25 7.75
CA SER A 71 -26.49 -5.47 8.51
C SER A 71 -25.85 -6.68 7.84
N GLY A 72 -25.26 -7.58 8.62
CA GLY A 72 -24.66 -8.80 8.12
C GLY A 72 -23.74 -9.45 9.14
N GLU A 73 -23.12 -10.54 8.74
CA GLU A 73 -22.08 -11.20 9.53
C GLU A 73 -20.70 -10.87 8.98
N PHE A 74 -19.69 -10.94 9.85
CA PHE A 74 -18.30 -10.87 9.44
C PHE A 74 -17.99 -11.96 8.39
N TYR A 75 -17.20 -11.61 7.38
CA TYR A 75 -16.70 -12.56 6.39
C TYR A 75 -15.23 -12.31 6.06
N GLY A 76 -14.51 -13.38 5.74
CA GLY A 76 -13.10 -13.33 5.35
C GLY A 76 -12.18 -13.78 6.49
N TRP A 77 -10.97 -13.23 6.51
CA TRP A 77 -9.93 -13.63 7.46
C TRP A 77 -9.84 -12.67 8.64
N VAL A 78 -9.36 -13.15 9.80
CA VAL A 78 -9.14 -12.30 10.99
C VAL A 78 -8.25 -11.08 10.74
N PHE A 79 -7.46 -11.11 9.66
CA PHE A 79 -6.55 -10.03 9.26
C PHE A 79 -7.06 -9.20 8.07
N GLN A 80 -8.33 -9.35 7.65
CA GLN A 80 -8.86 -8.68 6.45
C GLN A 80 -8.81 -7.15 6.54
N ASP A 81 -8.90 -6.60 7.75
CA ASP A 81 -8.77 -5.16 8.02
C ASP A 81 -7.42 -4.62 7.51
N SER A 82 -6.37 -5.44 7.53
CA SER A 82 -5.04 -5.05 7.06
C SER A 82 -4.99 -4.82 5.55
N ASP A 83 -5.90 -5.41 4.77
CA ASP A 83 -5.92 -5.20 3.33
C ASP A 83 -6.44 -3.81 2.97
N VAL A 84 -7.41 -3.30 3.72
CA VAL A 84 -7.86 -1.90 3.61
C VAL A 84 -6.75 -0.94 4.05
N ALA A 85 -6.06 -1.27 5.14
CA ALA A 85 -4.94 -0.44 5.64
C ALA A 85 -3.79 -0.36 4.63
N LYS A 86 -3.37 -1.49 4.04
CA LYS A 86 -2.31 -1.53 3.02
C LYS A 86 -2.70 -0.81 1.74
N TRP A 87 -3.98 -0.85 1.36
CA TRP A 87 -4.48 -0.10 0.21
C TRP A 87 -4.45 1.41 0.45
N LEU A 88 -4.73 1.87 1.67
CA LEU A 88 -4.62 3.28 2.06
C LEU A 88 -3.16 3.76 2.19
N GLU A 89 -2.23 2.86 2.52
CA GLU A 89 -0.80 3.15 2.63
C GLU A 89 -0.13 3.42 1.27
N ALA A 90 -0.61 2.75 0.21
CA ALA A 90 -0.01 2.74 -1.12
C ALA A 90 -0.21 4.04 -1.92
#